data_AF-A0A9D1WLL3-F1
#
_entry.id   AF-A0A9D1WLL3-F1
#
_cell.length_a   1.000
_cell.length_b   1.000
_cell.length_c   1.000
_cell.angle_alpha   90.00
_cell.angle_beta   90.00
_cell.angle_gamma   90.00
#
_symmetry.space_group_name_H-M   'P 1'
#
loop_
_entity.id
_entity.type
_entity.pdbx_description
1 polymer ?
#
loop_
_entity_poly.entity_id
_entity_poly.type
_entity_poly.pdbx_seq_one_letter_code
_entity_poly.pdbx_strand_id
1 'polypeptide(L)' 'MWGVIKSILWAFLGVQRDQQRREDFESGKPMAFIVTGLVMGGVLVLVLLFLAIRIAR' A
#
# COMPACT_ATOMS: atom_id res chain seq x y z
N MET A 1 -14.07 9.97 -1.68
CA MET A 1 -12.60 10.00 -1.43
C MET A 1 -12.19 9.13 -0.24
N TRP A 2 -12.90 9.18 0.90
CA TRP A 2 -12.58 8.39 2.10
C TRP A 2 -12.52 6.86 1.89
N GLY A 3 -13.40 6.29 1.07
CA GLY A 3 -13.39 4.84 0.77
C GLY A 3 -12.13 4.38 0.03
N VAL A 4 -11.59 5.21 -0.87
CA VAL A 4 -10.36 4.93 -1.62
C VAL A 4 -9.16 4.91 -0.69
N ILE A 5 -9.08 5.87 0.25
CA ILE A 5 -8.00 5.93 1.26
C ILE A 5 -8.01 4.67 2.15
N LYS A 6 -9.19 4.24 2.59
CA LYS A 6 -9.32 2.97 3.34
C LYS A 6 -8.88 1.78 2.50
N SER A 7 -9.34 1.68 1.25
CA SER A 7 -8.97 0.55 0.38
C SER A 7 -7.45 0.46 0.20
N ILE A 8 -6.79 1.61 -0.02
CA ILE A 8 -5.32 1.70 -0.12
C ILE A 8 -4.63 1.25 1.18
N LEU A 9 -5.13 1.65 2.34
CA LEU A 9 -4.61 1.23 3.65
C LEU A 9 -4.78 -0.27 3.91
N TRP A 10 -5.96 -0.82 3.62
CA TRP A 10 -6.23 -2.25 3.77
C TRP A 10 -5.40 -3.07 2.79
N ALA A 11 -5.22 -2.58 1.56
CA ALA A 11 -4.35 -3.20 0.56
C ALA A 11 -2.88 -3.18 1.00
N PHE A 12 -2.40 -2.08 1.58
CA PHE A 12 -1.05 -1.99 2.12
C PHE A 12 -0.79 -2.97 3.26
N LEU A 13 -1.72 -3.03 4.22
CA LEU A 13 -1.61 -3.94 5.35
C LEU A 13 -1.85 -5.41 4.95
N GLY A 14 -2.24 -5.67 3.69
CA GLY A 14 -2.58 -7.01 3.19
C GLY A 14 -3.91 -7.55 3.72
N VAL A 15 -4.73 -6.72 4.37
CA VAL A 15 -6.00 -7.10 5.00
C VAL A 15 -7.20 -6.64 4.15
N GLN A 16 -6.98 -6.36 2.87
CA GLN A 16 -8.04 -6.02 1.92
C GLN A 16 -8.98 -7.21 1.69
N ARG A 17 -10.30 -6.97 1.79
CA ARG A 17 -11.31 -8.01 1.53
C ARG A 17 -11.43 -8.30 0.04
N ASP A 18 -11.66 -9.56 -0.31
CA ASP A 18 -11.80 -10.02 -1.70
C ASP A 18 -12.89 -9.29 -2.49
N GLN A 19 -13.98 -8.88 -1.84
CA GLN A 19 -15.06 -8.14 -2.51
C GLN A 19 -14.61 -6.74 -2.97
N GLN A 20 -13.85 -6.02 -2.14
CA GLN A 20 -13.27 -4.72 -2.50
C GLN A 20 -12.15 -4.88 -3.53
N ARG A 21 -11.37 -5.96 -3.42
CA ARG A 21 -10.39 -6.32 -4.44
C ARG A 21 -11.09 -6.52 -5.79
N ARG A 22 -12.16 -7.32 -5.86
CA ARG A 22 -12.92 -7.52 -7.10
C ARG A 22 -13.47 -6.22 -7.67
N GLU A 23 -14.11 -5.37 -6.86
CA GLU A 23 -14.58 -4.06 -7.32
C GLU A 23 -13.44 -3.18 -7.86
N ASP A 24 -12.31 -3.12 -7.15
CA ASP A 24 -11.17 -2.29 -7.56
C ASP A 24 -10.49 -2.84 -8.83
N PHE A 25 -10.44 -4.16 -9.03
CA PHE A 25 -9.86 -4.81 -10.22
C PHE A 25 -10.82 -4.84 -11.44
N GLU A 26 -12.12 -5.01 -11.22
CA GLU A 26 -13.17 -4.94 -12.26
C GLU A 26 -13.38 -3.50 -12.74
N SER A 27 -13.10 -2.50 -11.90
CA SER A 27 -13.11 -1.08 -12.30
C SER A 27 -11.96 -0.69 -13.26
N GLY A 28 -11.08 -1.64 -13.62
CA GLY A 28 -10.08 -1.48 -14.67
C GLY A 28 -8.84 -0.69 -14.27
N LYS A 29 -8.48 -0.64 -12.98
CA LYS A 29 -7.34 0.15 -12.46
C LYS A 29 -6.15 -0.67 -11.92
N PRO A 30 -5.61 -1.65 -12.67
CA PRO A 30 -4.46 -2.45 -12.22
C PRO A 30 -3.21 -1.59 -11.98
N MET A 31 -3.01 -0.51 -12.75
CA MET A 31 -1.90 0.43 -12.54
C MET A 31 -1.94 1.12 -11.17
N ALA A 32 -3.14 1.41 -10.63
CA ALA A 32 -3.26 2.03 -9.31
C ALA A 32 -2.72 1.11 -8.20
N PHE A 33 -2.93 -0.20 -8.32
CA PHE A 33 -2.39 -1.20 -7.39
C PHE A 33 -0.87 -1.30 -7.47
N ILE A 34 -0.31 -1.36 -8.68
CA ILE A 34 1.15 -1.48 -8.88
C ILE A 34 1.86 -0.25 -8.33
N VAL A 35 1.37 0.95 -8.65
CA VAL A 35 1.93 2.21 -8.14
C VAL A 35 1.81 2.28 -6.61
N THR A 36 0.66 1.90 -6.06
CA THR A 36 0.46 1.86 -4.61
C THR A 36 1.44 0.90 -3.93
N GLY A 37 1.60 -0.32 -4.46
CA GLY A 37 2.54 -1.31 -3.94
C GLY A 37 4.00 -0.82 -3.98
N LEU A 38 4.42 -0.20 -5.08
CA LEU A 38 5.76 0.40 -5.21
C LEU A 38 5.99 1.54 -4.21
N VAL A 39 5.04 2.46 -4.09
CA VAL A 39 5.13 3.58 -3.14
C VAL A 39 5.24 3.04 -1.72
N MET A 40 4.38 2.10 -1.35
CA MET A 40 4.37 1.52 -0.02
C MET A 40 5.63 0.70 0.29
N GLY A 41 6.14 -0.07 -0.67
CA GLY A 41 7.42 -0.77 -0.55
C GLY A 41 8.59 0.20 -0.36
N GLY A 42 8.61 1.29 -1.14
CA GLY A 42 9.60 2.37 -0.97
C GLY A 42 9.54 3.00 0.42
N VAL A 43 8.34 3.32 0.91
CA VAL A 43 8.14 3.87 2.26
C VAL A 43 8.67 2.91 3.33
N LEU A 44 8.38 1.61 3.22
CA LEU A 44 8.88 0.60 4.15
C LEU A 44 10.42 0.60 4.19
N VAL A 45 11.08 0.58 3.03
CA VAL A 45 12.55 0.60 2.94
C VAL A 45 13.13 1.86 3.57
N LEU A 46 12.54 3.02 3.32
CA LEU A 46 12.98 4.29 3.92
C LEU A 46 12.83 4.29 5.45
N VAL A 47 11.73 3.76 5.97
CA VAL A 47 11.51 3.63 7.42
C VAL A 47 12.55 2.72 8.05
N LEU A 48 12.83 1.56 7.43
CA LEU A 48 13.85 0.64 7.91
C LEU A 48 15.25 1.25 7.88
N LEU A 49 15.62 1.94 6.79
CA LEU A 49 16.90 2.65 6.70
C LEU A 49 17.03 3.73 7.77
N PHE A 50 15.99 4.53 7.97
CA PHE A 50 15.97 5.54 9.01
C PHE A 50 16.18 4.91 10.39
N LEU A 51 15.42 3.84 10.69
CA LEU A 51 15.52 3.16 11.98
C LEU A 51 16.91 2.57 12.20
N ALA A 52 17.46 1.90 11.18
CA ALA A 52 18.81 1.33 11.22
C ALA A 52 19.87 2.40 11.50
N ILE A 53 19.81 3.55 10.82
CA ILE A 53 20.75 4.66 11.05
C ILE A 53 20.61 5.24 12.47
N ARG A 54 19.38 5.31 13.00
CA ARG A 54 19.13 5.84 14.35
C ARG A 54 19.55 4.89 15.45
N ILE A 55 19.46 3.57 15.24
CA ILE A 55 19.85 2.54 16.21
C ILE A 55 21.36 2.28 16.15
N ALA A 56 21.99 2.36 14.98
CA ALA A 56 23.41 2.10 14.80
C ALA A 56 24.32 3.26 15.26
N ARG A 57 23.76 4.39 15.68
CA ARG A 57 24.45 5.53 16.30
C ARG A 57 24.20 5.52 17.80
#